data_AF-A0A6B0QVV7-F1
#
_entry.id   AF-A0A6B0QVV7-F1
#
_cell.length_a   1.000
_cell.length_b   1.000
_cell.length_c   1.000
_cell.angle_alpha   90.00
_cell.angle_beta   90.00
_cell.angle_gamma   90.00
#
_symmetry.space_group_name_H-M   'P 1'
#
loop_
_entity.id
_entity.type
_entity.pdbx_description
1 polymer ?
#
loop_
_entity_poly.entity_id
_entity_poly.type
_entity_poly.pdbx_seq_one_letter_code
_entity_poly.pdbx_strand_id
1 'polypeptide(L)'
;MDEPGMSLLDQSVIKKVPIPSKASSLSALSLAKDSLVGGITNPSEVFCSVPGRLSLLSSTSKYKVTVGEVQRRLSPPECLNASLLGGVLRRAKSKNGGRCLRERLEKIGLNLPAGRRKAANVTLLTSLVEGEAVHLARDFGYVCETEFPAKAAAEYLCRQHADPGELHGRKSMLLAAKQICKEFADLMAQDRSPLGNTRPALILEPGVQSCLTHFSLITHGFGGPAICAALTAFQNYLLESLKGLDKMFLSSAGSGHGDTKVSEKDAKHRK
;
A
#
# COMPACT_ATOMS: atom_id res chain seq x y z
N MET A 1 -33.76 -34.94 -10.86
CA MET A 1 -33.87 -33.93 -9.79
C MET A 1 -32.47 -33.41 -9.62
N ASP A 2 -32.22 -32.37 -10.39
CA ASP A 2 -30.91 -31.82 -10.70
C ASP A 2 -30.72 -30.58 -9.84
N GLU A 3 -29.69 -30.60 -9.01
CA GLU A 3 -29.21 -29.45 -8.23
C GLU A 3 -28.38 -28.53 -9.14
N PRO A 4 -28.75 -27.26 -9.33
CA PRO A 4 -27.91 -26.32 -10.06
C PRO A 4 -26.91 -25.67 -9.10
N GLY A 5 -25.64 -26.00 -9.29
CA GLY A 5 -24.52 -25.35 -8.61
C GLY A 5 -24.52 -23.84 -8.83
N MET A 6 -24.48 -23.09 -7.73
CA MET A 6 -24.34 -21.63 -7.74
C MET A 6 -22.97 -21.24 -8.28
N SER A 7 -22.96 -20.73 -9.51
CA SER A 7 -21.85 -20.01 -10.13
C SER A 7 -21.59 -18.70 -9.37
N LEU A 8 -20.43 -18.61 -8.72
CA LEU A 8 -19.95 -17.38 -8.10
C LEU A 8 -19.46 -16.44 -9.23
N LEU A 9 -20.28 -15.46 -9.59
CA LEU A 9 -19.94 -14.45 -10.59
C LEU A 9 -18.77 -13.58 -10.09
N ASP A 10 -17.61 -13.76 -10.71
CA ASP A 10 -16.43 -12.91 -10.61
C ASP A 10 -16.74 -11.50 -11.16
N GLN A 11 -17.19 -10.60 -10.29
CA GLN A 11 -17.34 -9.16 -10.60
C GLN A 11 -16.09 -8.37 -10.21
N SER A 12 -14.91 -8.84 -10.59
CA SER A 12 -13.73 -7.99 -10.59
C SER A 12 -13.69 -7.14 -11.88
N VAL A 13 -13.86 -5.81 -11.75
CA VAL A 13 -13.74 -4.82 -12.86
C VAL A 13 -12.25 -4.64 -13.29
N ILE A 14 -11.38 -5.56 -12.93
CA ILE A 14 -9.95 -5.50 -13.22
C ILE A 14 -9.66 -6.54 -14.31
N LYS A 15 -9.68 -6.12 -15.58
CA LYS A 15 -9.10 -6.92 -16.65
C LYS A 15 -7.61 -7.13 -16.33
N LYS A 16 -7.21 -8.35 -15.96
CA LYS A 16 -5.80 -8.77 -15.94
C LYS A 16 -5.23 -8.56 -17.35
N VAL A 17 -4.12 -7.84 -17.46
CA VAL A 17 -3.36 -7.68 -18.71
C VAL A 17 -2.00 -8.36 -18.54
N PRO A 18 -1.47 -9.03 -19.57
CA PRO A 18 -0.17 -9.70 -19.50
C PRO A 18 0.98 -8.72 -19.26
N ILE A 19 1.95 -9.13 -18.45
CA ILE A 19 3.23 -8.45 -18.25
C ILE A 19 4.03 -8.58 -19.57
N PRO A 20 4.44 -7.48 -20.24
CA PRO A 20 5.33 -7.59 -21.38
C PRO A 20 6.75 -7.90 -20.89
N SER A 21 7.17 -9.15 -21.09
CA SER A 21 8.55 -9.61 -20.93
C SER A 21 9.38 -9.21 -22.15
N LYS A 22 9.89 -7.97 -22.18
CA LYS A 22 11.11 -7.60 -22.91
C LYS A 22 11.87 -6.51 -22.17
N ALA A 23 12.93 -6.93 -21.49
CA ALA A 23 13.96 -6.06 -20.95
C ALA A 23 14.81 -5.53 -22.11
N SER A 24 14.55 -4.31 -22.55
CA SER A 24 15.51 -3.47 -23.27
C SER A 24 14.99 -2.04 -23.36
N SER A 25 15.86 -1.08 -23.00
CA SER A 25 15.68 0.38 -22.99
C SER A 25 14.86 1.01 -21.84
N LEU A 26 15.36 0.94 -20.61
CA LEU A 26 14.97 1.82 -19.48
C LEU A 26 16.01 2.92 -19.16
N SER A 27 16.96 3.15 -20.05
CA SER A 27 17.95 4.23 -19.95
C SER A 27 17.45 5.52 -20.61
N ALA A 28 16.36 6.11 -20.08
CA ALA A 28 15.93 7.47 -20.45
C ALA A 28 15.10 8.17 -19.34
N LEU A 29 15.49 7.96 -18.08
CA LEU A 29 15.10 8.82 -16.95
C LEU A 29 16.26 9.73 -16.54
N SER A 30 17.13 10.12 -17.49
CA SER A 30 17.92 11.33 -17.28
C SER A 30 16.93 12.48 -17.19
N LEU A 31 17.02 13.25 -16.10
CA LEU A 31 16.33 14.54 -16.02
C LEU A 31 16.72 15.32 -17.28
N ALA A 32 15.78 15.45 -18.22
CA ALA A 32 15.86 16.42 -19.29
C ALA A 32 15.72 17.81 -18.63
N LYS A 33 16.86 18.28 -18.12
CA LYS A 33 17.18 19.68 -17.99
C LYS A 33 17.21 20.22 -19.42
N ASP A 34 16.41 21.24 -19.66
CA ASP A 34 16.23 22.00 -20.90
C ASP A 34 15.36 21.39 -22.02
N SER A 35 14.08 21.79 -22.01
CA SER A 35 13.43 22.33 -23.21
C SER A 35 12.22 23.20 -22.86
N LEU A 36 12.38 24.48 -23.21
CA LEU A 36 11.37 25.52 -23.44
C LEU A 36 10.95 26.42 -22.25
N VAL A 37 11.58 27.59 -22.25
CA VAL A 37 11.26 28.85 -21.56
C VAL A 37 9.75 29.10 -21.44
N GLY A 38 9.26 29.04 -20.20
CA GLY A 38 7.95 29.51 -19.75
C GLY A 38 8.00 29.61 -18.23
N GLY A 39 7.60 30.76 -17.67
CA GLY A 39 7.91 31.20 -16.30
C GLY A 39 7.92 30.12 -15.23
N ILE A 40 9.02 30.03 -14.49
CA ILE A 40 9.22 29.10 -13.38
C ILE A 40 8.19 29.41 -12.30
N THR A 41 7.10 28.64 -12.25
CA THR A 41 6.18 28.66 -11.12
C THR A 41 6.70 27.74 -10.03
N ASN A 42 6.55 28.17 -8.77
CA ASN A 42 6.99 27.42 -7.62
C ASN A 42 6.17 26.12 -7.53
N PRO A 43 6.76 24.91 -7.61
CA PRO A 43 6.01 23.65 -7.52
C PRO A 43 5.20 23.49 -6.23
N SER A 44 5.56 24.24 -5.18
CA SER A 44 4.87 24.24 -3.89
C SER A 44 3.63 25.14 -3.87
N GLU A 45 3.44 25.99 -4.88
CA GLU A 45 2.30 26.88 -4.98
C GLU A 45 0.99 26.07 -5.11
N VAL A 46 -0.05 26.53 -4.44
CA VAL A 46 -1.38 25.91 -4.50
C VAL A 46 -2.07 26.31 -5.80
N PHE A 47 -2.27 25.35 -6.70
CA PHE A 47 -3.01 25.55 -7.94
C PHE A 47 -4.52 25.71 -7.70
N CYS A 48 -5.08 24.83 -6.88
CA CYS A 48 -6.44 24.97 -6.38
C CYS A 48 -6.67 24.15 -5.11
N SER A 49 -7.84 24.36 -4.49
CA SER A 49 -8.33 23.46 -3.44
C SER A 49 -9.53 22.68 -3.96
N VAL A 50 -9.58 21.40 -3.62
CA VAL A 50 -10.64 20.48 -4.01
C VAL A 50 -11.33 19.92 -2.76
N PRO A 51 -12.66 19.74 -2.75
CA PRO A 51 -13.31 18.98 -1.67
C PRO A 51 -12.79 17.54 -1.65
N GLY A 52 -12.86 16.82 -0.54
CA GLY A 52 -12.55 15.37 -0.48
C GLY A 52 -13.55 14.50 -1.25
N ARG A 53 -13.15 13.34 -1.77
CA ARG A 53 -14.06 12.29 -2.31
C ARG A 53 -14.56 11.39 -1.19
N LEU A 54 -13.69 11.11 -0.23
CA LEU A 54 -13.94 10.18 0.87
C LEU A 54 -14.46 10.89 2.14
N SER A 55 -14.76 12.19 2.05
CA SER A 55 -15.30 12.95 3.17
C SER A 55 -16.79 12.64 3.39
N LEU A 56 -17.16 12.35 4.65
CA LEU A 56 -18.55 12.16 5.06
C LEU A 56 -19.14 13.46 5.61
N LEU A 57 -20.30 13.88 5.09
CA LEU A 57 -21.12 14.99 5.60
C LEU A 57 -20.31 16.26 5.94
N SER A 58 -20.38 16.72 7.18
CA SER A 58 -19.75 17.94 7.70
C SER A 58 -18.23 17.85 7.79
N SER A 59 -17.63 16.65 7.72
CA SER A 59 -16.17 16.44 7.67
C SER A 59 -15.59 16.72 6.28
N THR A 60 -16.10 17.74 5.59
CA THR A 60 -15.64 18.13 4.25
C THR A 60 -14.25 18.74 4.33
N SER A 61 -13.23 17.89 4.28
CA SER A 61 -11.85 18.32 4.13
C SER A 61 -11.64 18.91 2.74
N LYS A 62 -11.00 20.07 2.67
CA LYS A 62 -10.50 20.63 1.41
C LYS A 62 -9.01 20.31 1.29
N TYR A 63 -8.64 19.68 0.19
CA TYR A 63 -7.25 19.32 -0.11
C TYR A 63 -6.65 20.34 -1.06
N LYS A 64 -5.44 20.80 -0.73
CA LYS A 64 -4.65 21.68 -1.59
C LYS A 64 -3.97 20.84 -2.65
N VAL A 65 -4.21 21.17 -3.91
CA VAL A 65 -3.52 20.60 -5.07
C VAL A 65 -2.44 21.59 -5.47
N THR A 66 -1.19 21.16 -5.48
CA THR A 66 -0.06 22.02 -5.83
C THR A 66 0.23 22.02 -7.33
N VAL A 67 0.96 23.02 -7.80
CA VAL A 67 1.50 23.05 -9.16
C VAL A 67 2.34 21.81 -9.43
N GLY A 68 3.14 21.37 -8.45
CA GLY A 68 3.96 20.16 -8.55
C GLY A 68 3.15 18.88 -8.74
N GLU A 69 2.00 18.74 -8.07
CA GLU A 69 1.09 17.61 -8.31
C GLU A 69 0.53 17.64 -9.72
N VAL A 70 0.05 18.81 -10.18
CA VAL A 70 -0.47 18.98 -11.55
C VAL A 70 0.61 18.62 -12.57
N GLN A 71 1.84 19.10 -12.37
CA GLN A 71 2.97 18.78 -13.23
C GLN A 71 3.24 17.27 -13.29
N ARG A 72 3.28 16.58 -12.15
CA ARG A 72 3.46 15.12 -12.08
C ARG A 72 2.35 14.35 -12.80
N ARG A 73 1.09 14.80 -12.68
CA ARG A 73 -0.05 14.18 -13.38
C ARG A 73 -0.04 14.40 -14.88
N LEU A 74 0.59 15.48 -15.36
CA LEU A 74 0.76 15.75 -16.79
C LEU A 74 1.97 15.02 -17.39
N SER A 75 3.00 14.75 -16.62
CA SER A 75 4.17 13.97 -17.04
C SER A 75 3.93 12.46 -16.93
N PRO A 76 4.84 11.62 -17.45
CA PRO A 76 4.88 10.21 -17.07
C PRO A 76 4.94 10.06 -15.53
N PRO A 77 4.35 9.00 -14.97
CA PRO A 77 3.78 7.83 -15.66
C PRO A 77 2.32 7.98 -16.14
N GLU A 78 1.57 8.98 -15.68
CA GLU A 78 0.13 9.06 -15.97
C GLU A 78 -0.18 9.71 -17.32
N CYS A 79 0.51 10.81 -17.66
CA CYS A 79 0.26 11.62 -18.85
C CYS A 79 -1.23 11.99 -19.02
N LEU A 80 -1.88 12.48 -17.97
CA LEU A 80 -3.31 12.78 -18.00
C LEU A 80 -3.67 13.82 -19.08
N ASN A 81 -4.82 13.62 -19.71
CA ASN A 81 -5.43 14.61 -20.58
C ASN A 81 -6.27 15.63 -19.77
N ALA A 82 -6.70 16.71 -20.43
CA ALA A 82 -7.44 17.81 -19.78
C ALA A 82 -8.75 17.33 -19.12
N SER A 83 -9.44 16.37 -19.73
CA SER A 83 -10.70 15.85 -19.21
C SER A 83 -10.50 15.07 -17.92
N LEU A 84 -9.50 14.19 -17.88
CA LEU A 84 -9.15 13.40 -16.69
C LEU A 84 -8.62 14.30 -15.58
N LEU A 85 -7.70 15.22 -15.90
CA LEU A 85 -7.20 16.21 -14.94
C LEU A 85 -8.36 17.07 -14.39
N GLY A 86 -9.25 17.55 -15.27
CA GLY A 86 -10.45 18.28 -14.85
C GLY A 86 -11.37 17.46 -13.93
N GLY A 87 -11.45 16.15 -14.13
CA GLY A 87 -12.17 15.21 -13.27
C GLY A 87 -11.54 15.05 -11.89
N VAL A 88 -10.21 14.92 -11.83
CA VAL A 88 -9.42 14.88 -10.57
C VAL A 88 -9.61 16.17 -9.79
N LEU A 89 -9.50 17.32 -10.46
CA LEU A 89 -9.68 18.65 -9.88
C LEU A 89 -11.15 18.99 -9.55
N ARG A 90 -12.09 18.09 -9.85
CA ARG A 90 -13.55 18.27 -9.71
C ARG A 90 -14.08 19.55 -10.39
N ARG A 91 -13.49 19.93 -11.52
CA ARG A 91 -13.87 21.11 -12.33
C ARG A 91 -14.53 20.75 -13.67
N ALA A 92 -14.63 19.45 -13.99
CA ALA A 92 -15.08 18.93 -15.29
C ALA A 92 -16.53 19.23 -15.68
N LYS A 93 -17.40 19.67 -14.76
CA LYS A 93 -18.83 19.91 -15.04
C LYS A 93 -19.18 21.36 -15.44
N SER A 94 -18.22 22.28 -15.46
CA SER A 94 -18.46 23.69 -15.78
C SER A 94 -18.45 23.94 -17.30
N LYS A 95 -19.37 24.79 -17.80
CA LYS A 95 -19.33 25.29 -19.18
C LYS A 95 -17.96 25.95 -19.41
N ASN A 96 -17.26 25.55 -20.48
CA ASN A 96 -15.88 25.96 -20.78
C ASN A 96 -14.78 25.51 -19.79
N GLY A 97 -15.06 24.56 -18.88
CA GLY A 97 -14.10 24.14 -17.85
C GLY A 97 -12.74 23.67 -18.40
N GLY A 98 -12.73 22.94 -19.52
CA GLY A 98 -11.49 22.51 -20.17
C GLY A 98 -10.69 23.66 -20.78
N ARG A 99 -11.34 24.71 -21.29
CA ARG A 99 -10.68 25.92 -21.82
C ARG A 99 -10.07 26.74 -20.67
N CYS A 100 -10.86 27.00 -19.63
CA CYS A 100 -10.40 27.73 -18.44
C CYS A 100 -9.23 27.01 -17.74
N LEU A 101 -9.27 25.67 -17.69
CA LEU A 101 -8.16 24.88 -17.14
C LEU A 101 -6.89 25.09 -17.96
N ARG A 102 -6.96 25.03 -19.28
CA ARG A 102 -5.80 25.28 -20.16
C ARG A 102 -5.23 26.68 -19.98
N GLU A 103 -6.08 27.71 -19.98
CA GLU A 103 -5.66 29.10 -19.75
C GLU A 103 -4.98 29.29 -18.38
N ARG A 104 -5.48 28.62 -17.33
CA ARG A 104 -4.85 28.64 -16.01
C ARG A 104 -3.51 27.92 -15.98
N LEU A 105 -3.39 26.79 -16.68
CA LEU A 105 -2.13 26.04 -16.79
C LEU A 105 -1.08 26.86 -17.55
N GLU A 106 -1.47 27.51 -18.64
CA GLU A 106 -0.59 28.36 -19.45
C GLU A 106 -0.04 29.54 -18.64
N LYS A 107 -0.86 30.17 -17.79
CA LYS A 107 -0.44 31.24 -16.87
C LYS A 107 0.64 30.80 -15.88
N ILE A 108 0.68 29.51 -15.52
CA ILE A 108 1.70 28.95 -14.63
C ILE A 108 2.83 28.24 -15.39
N GLY A 109 2.90 28.42 -16.71
CA GLY A 109 3.96 27.82 -17.54
C GLY A 109 3.77 26.33 -17.84
N LEU A 110 2.60 25.75 -17.55
CA LEU A 110 2.30 24.35 -17.88
C LEU A 110 1.48 24.27 -19.17
N ASN A 111 1.94 23.47 -20.13
CA ASN A 111 1.21 23.26 -21.38
C ASN A 111 0.52 21.89 -21.39
N LEU A 112 -0.74 21.86 -21.84
CA LEU A 112 -1.53 20.66 -22.00
C LEU A 112 -1.96 20.54 -23.46
N PRO A 113 -1.15 19.86 -24.31
CA PRO A 113 -1.44 19.76 -25.73
C PRO A 113 -2.74 18.99 -25.98
N ALA A 114 -3.51 19.46 -26.98
CA ALA A 114 -4.69 18.75 -27.45
C ALA A 114 -4.29 17.37 -28.02
N GLY A 115 -5.14 16.36 -27.82
CA GLY A 115 -4.90 15.01 -28.36
C GLY A 115 -3.88 14.14 -27.58
N ARG A 116 -3.37 14.60 -26.43
CA ARG A 116 -2.49 13.79 -25.56
C ARG A 116 -3.21 12.50 -25.12
N ARG A 117 -2.54 11.36 -25.32
CA ARG A 117 -2.98 10.05 -24.86
C ARG A 117 -2.49 9.79 -23.43
N LYS A 118 -3.33 9.13 -22.62
CA LYS A 118 -2.95 8.62 -21.31
C LYS A 118 -1.89 7.52 -21.45
N ALA A 119 -0.94 7.46 -20.51
CA ALA A 119 0.09 6.42 -20.49
C ALA A 119 -0.23 5.30 -19.49
N ALA A 120 -0.78 5.66 -18.32
CA ALA A 120 -1.21 4.69 -17.32
C ALA A 120 -2.71 4.34 -17.42
N ASN A 121 -3.06 3.17 -16.90
CA ASN A 121 -4.46 2.80 -16.68
C ASN A 121 -5.07 3.67 -15.59
N VAL A 122 -6.33 4.07 -15.80
CA VAL A 122 -7.09 4.79 -14.77
C VAL A 122 -7.55 3.77 -13.74
N THR A 123 -7.19 4.01 -12.48
CA THR A 123 -7.63 3.21 -11.33
C THR A 123 -8.47 4.07 -10.40
N LEU A 124 -9.01 3.48 -9.33
CA LEU A 124 -9.67 4.25 -8.27
C LEU A 124 -8.70 5.25 -7.62
N LEU A 125 -7.42 4.89 -7.48
CA LEU A 125 -6.39 5.78 -6.92
C LEU A 125 -6.18 7.03 -7.77
N THR A 126 -6.27 6.90 -9.11
CA THR A 126 -6.20 8.05 -10.04
C THR A 126 -7.17 9.17 -9.67
N SER A 127 -8.28 8.85 -9.01
CA SER A 127 -9.30 9.82 -8.61
C SER A 127 -8.95 10.68 -7.39
N LEU A 128 -7.96 10.28 -6.59
CA LEU A 128 -7.50 10.93 -5.36
C LEU A 128 -6.45 11.99 -5.66
N VAL A 129 -6.54 13.16 -5.04
CA VAL A 129 -5.37 14.07 -5.01
C VAL A 129 -4.34 13.58 -3.99
N GLU A 130 -3.07 13.97 -4.13
CA GLU A 130 -2.00 13.48 -3.23
C GLU A 130 -2.33 13.68 -1.75
N GLY A 131 -2.90 14.83 -1.39
CA GLY A 131 -3.32 15.10 -0.02
C GLY A 131 -4.37 14.11 0.51
N GLU A 132 -5.29 13.64 -0.35
CA GLU A 132 -6.27 12.62 0.02
C GLU A 132 -5.64 11.25 0.16
N ALA A 133 -4.76 10.89 -0.79
CA ALA A 133 -4.09 9.59 -0.81
C ALA A 133 -3.18 9.40 0.40
N VAL A 134 -2.42 10.43 0.78
CA VAL A 134 -1.58 10.42 1.99
C VAL A 134 -2.43 10.32 3.25
N HIS A 135 -3.54 11.06 3.32
CA HIS A 135 -4.46 10.99 4.46
C HIS A 135 -5.07 9.58 4.59
N LEU A 136 -5.55 9.01 3.49
CA LEU A 136 -6.07 7.64 3.45
C LEU A 136 -5.03 6.62 3.91
N ALA A 137 -3.77 6.78 3.51
CA ALA A 137 -2.70 5.87 3.91
C ALA A 137 -2.42 5.92 5.41
N ARG A 138 -2.47 7.13 6.00
CA ARG A 138 -2.35 7.33 7.44
C ARG A 138 -3.49 6.65 8.20
N ASP A 139 -4.72 6.87 7.77
CA ASP A 139 -5.90 6.30 8.44
C ASP A 139 -5.91 4.77 8.31
N PHE A 140 -5.50 4.23 7.15
CA PHE A 140 -5.29 2.80 6.97
C PHE A 140 -4.22 2.26 7.92
N GLY A 141 -3.09 2.97 8.06
CA GLY A 141 -2.04 2.62 9.02
C GLY A 141 -2.54 2.57 10.45
N TYR A 142 -3.31 3.57 10.87
CA TYR A 142 -3.94 3.61 12.20
C TYR A 142 -4.85 2.39 12.43
N VAL A 143 -5.74 2.07 11.49
CA VAL A 143 -6.62 0.89 11.60
C VAL A 143 -5.83 -0.42 11.63
N CYS A 144 -4.76 -0.53 10.83
CA CYS A 144 -3.85 -1.67 10.89
C CYS A 144 -3.16 -1.82 12.26
N GLU A 145 -2.86 -0.72 12.93
CA GLU A 145 -2.20 -0.73 14.24
C GLU A 145 -3.19 -1.01 15.38
N THR A 146 -4.37 -0.41 15.36
CA THR A 146 -5.32 -0.47 16.48
C THR A 146 -6.35 -1.60 16.36
N GLU A 147 -6.79 -1.93 15.14
CA GLU A 147 -7.92 -2.85 14.92
C GLU A 147 -7.50 -4.22 14.39
N PHE A 148 -6.32 -4.35 13.78
CA PHE A 148 -5.90 -5.63 13.20
C PHE A 148 -5.71 -6.70 14.29
N PRO A 149 -6.39 -7.87 14.21
CA PRO A 149 -6.45 -8.84 15.30
C PRO A 149 -5.22 -9.76 15.34
N ALA A 150 -4.02 -9.20 15.38
CA ALA A 150 -2.76 -9.94 15.33
C ALA A 150 -2.67 -11.06 16.37
N LYS A 151 -3.05 -10.76 17.62
CA LYS A 151 -3.02 -11.71 18.73
C LYS A 151 -4.02 -12.85 18.55
N ALA A 152 -5.27 -12.54 18.21
CA ALA A 152 -6.29 -13.57 18.03
C ALA A 152 -5.96 -14.49 16.84
N ALA A 153 -5.45 -13.92 15.74
CA ALA A 153 -4.97 -14.70 14.60
C ALA A 153 -3.79 -15.61 14.96
N ALA A 154 -2.82 -15.09 15.72
CA ALA A 154 -1.68 -15.86 16.22
C ALA A 154 -2.13 -17.01 17.13
N GLU A 155 -3.00 -16.75 18.11
CA GLU A 155 -3.50 -17.77 19.02
C GLU A 155 -4.27 -18.88 18.28
N TYR A 156 -5.09 -18.52 17.30
CA TYR A 156 -5.83 -19.49 16.48
C TYR A 156 -4.87 -20.42 15.72
N LEU A 157 -3.86 -19.86 15.05
CA LEU A 157 -2.92 -20.65 14.25
C LEU A 157 -1.90 -21.42 15.10
N CYS A 158 -1.46 -20.88 16.25
CA CYS A 158 -0.58 -21.61 17.16
C CYS A 158 -1.22 -22.91 17.68
N ARG A 159 -2.54 -22.92 17.93
CA ARG A 159 -3.25 -24.14 18.34
C ARG A 159 -3.22 -25.25 17.28
N GLN A 160 -3.15 -24.89 16.01
CA GLN A 160 -3.07 -25.85 14.90
C GLN A 160 -1.67 -26.45 14.73
N HIS A 161 -0.65 -25.82 15.32
CA HIS A 161 0.76 -26.23 15.24
C HIS A 161 1.31 -26.56 16.62
N ALA A 162 0.61 -27.45 17.34
CA ALA A 162 0.91 -27.79 18.72
C ALA A 162 1.76 -29.06 18.93
N ASP A 163 2.15 -29.73 17.85
CA ASP A 163 3.01 -30.91 17.93
C ASP A 163 4.39 -30.53 18.50
N PRO A 164 4.79 -31.06 19.68
CA PRO A 164 6.10 -30.81 20.27
C PRO A 164 7.27 -31.08 19.33
N GLY A 165 7.16 -32.06 18.42
CA GLY A 165 8.21 -32.39 17.44
C GLY A 165 8.43 -31.29 16.40
N GLU A 166 7.42 -30.47 16.12
CA GLU A 166 7.46 -29.44 15.08
C GLU A 166 7.71 -28.03 15.63
N LEU A 167 7.56 -27.81 16.95
CA LEU A 167 7.63 -26.47 17.57
C LEU A 167 8.94 -25.75 17.26
N HIS A 168 10.07 -26.45 17.27
CA HIS A 168 11.38 -25.85 16.99
C HIS A 168 11.48 -25.40 15.52
N GLY A 169 11.08 -26.27 14.58
CA GLY A 169 11.01 -25.92 13.16
C GLY A 169 10.07 -24.76 12.90
N ARG A 170 8.91 -24.75 13.58
CA ARG A 170 7.93 -23.66 13.48
C ARG A 170 8.50 -22.32 13.99
N LYS A 171 9.19 -22.32 15.13
CA LYS A 171 9.85 -21.13 15.67
C LYS A 171 10.90 -20.60 14.70
N SER A 172 11.71 -21.47 14.12
CA SER A 172 12.70 -21.10 13.10
C SER A 172 12.06 -20.43 11.88
N MET A 173 10.97 -21.01 11.34
CA MET A 173 10.22 -20.42 10.22
C MET A 173 9.65 -19.04 10.54
N LEU A 174 9.09 -18.84 11.74
CA LEU A 174 8.55 -17.55 12.15
C LEU A 174 9.65 -16.48 12.27
N LEU A 175 10.82 -16.84 12.82
CA LEU A 175 11.96 -15.93 12.91
C LEU A 175 12.48 -15.56 11.52
N ALA A 176 12.61 -16.53 10.61
CA ALA A 176 13.02 -16.29 9.23
C ALA A 176 12.02 -15.37 8.49
N ALA A 177 10.71 -15.64 8.62
CA ALA A 177 9.66 -14.82 8.03
C ALA A 177 9.69 -13.37 8.57
N LYS A 178 9.91 -13.21 9.89
CA LYS A 178 10.03 -11.89 10.53
C LYS A 178 11.23 -11.12 9.98
N GLN A 179 12.37 -11.79 9.80
CA GLN A 179 13.59 -11.19 9.28
C GLN A 179 13.41 -10.71 7.83
N ILE A 180 12.88 -11.56 6.94
CA ILE A 180 12.60 -11.20 5.54
C ILE A 180 11.60 -10.03 5.46
N CYS A 181 10.56 -10.06 6.30
CA CYS A 181 9.57 -8.99 6.36
C CYS A 181 10.21 -7.64 6.76
N LYS A 182 11.11 -7.67 7.76
CA LYS A 182 11.86 -6.50 8.21
C LYS A 182 12.79 -5.95 7.13
N GLU A 183 13.54 -6.80 6.44
CA GLU A 183 14.42 -6.38 5.35
C GLU A 183 13.66 -5.64 4.25
N PHE A 184 12.49 -6.16 3.87
CA PHE A 184 11.66 -5.50 2.87
C PHE A 184 11.06 -4.19 3.38
N ALA A 185 10.61 -4.13 4.63
CA ALA A 185 10.13 -2.90 5.26
C ALA A 185 11.22 -1.81 5.34
N ASP A 186 12.46 -2.21 5.67
CA ASP A 186 13.61 -1.31 5.75
C ASP A 186 13.99 -0.76 4.35
N LEU A 187 13.84 -1.56 3.29
CA LEU A 187 13.97 -1.08 1.90
C LEU A 187 12.88 -0.06 1.55
N MET A 188 11.62 -0.35 1.88
CA MET A 188 10.50 0.56 1.61
C MET A 188 10.66 1.91 2.35
N ALA A 189 11.20 1.91 3.57
CA ALA A 189 11.49 3.11 4.35
C ALA A 189 12.60 3.99 3.73
N GLN A 190 13.40 3.43 2.83
CA GLN A 190 14.44 4.15 2.09
C GLN A 190 13.92 4.81 0.80
N ASP A 191 12.65 4.64 0.44
CA ASP A 191 12.08 5.34 -0.72
C ASP A 191 12.22 6.87 -0.57
N ARG A 192 12.81 7.50 -1.59
CA ARG A 192 13.00 8.97 -1.70
C ARG A 192 12.24 9.55 -2.90
N SER A 193 11.13 8.93 -3.26
CA SER A 193 10.24 9.40 -4.32
C SER A 193 9.78 10.86 -4.12
N PRO A 194 9.89 11.73 -5.14
CA PRO A 194 9.55 13.16 -5.04
C PRO A 194 8.04 13.43 -5.08
N LEU A 195 7.33 13.04 -4.02
CA LEU A 195 5.90 13.29 -3.81
C LEU A 195 5.64 14.59 -3.03
N GLY A 196 4.46 15.18 -3.19
CA GLY A 196 4.12 16.45 -2.55
C GLY A 196 5.16 17.53 -2.86
N ASN A 197 5.60 18.22 -1.82
CA ASN A 197 6.63 19.26 -1.88
C ASN A 197 8.02 18.76 -1.45
N THR A 198 8.20 17.47 -1.19
CA THR A 198 9.50 16.93 -0.79
C THR A 198 10.34 16.58 -2.02
N ARG A 199 11.64 16.88 -1.92
CA ARG A 199 12.66 16.55 -2.95
C ARG A 199 13.90 16.01 -2.24
N PRO A 200 13.80 14.85 -1.57
CA PRO A 200 14.94 14.30 -0.85
C PRO A 200 16.03 13.82 -1.81
N ALA A 201 17.28 13.81 -1.33
CA ALA A 201 18.38 13.20 -2.05
C ALA A 201 18.15 11.69 -2.16
N LEU A 202 18.31 11.15 -3.38
CA LEU A 202 18.12 9.73 -3.63
C LEU A 202 19.29 8.94 -3.02
N ILE A 203 18.96 7.86 -2.31
CA ILE A 203 19.94 7.01 -1.61
C ILE A 203 19.98 5.58 -2.15
N LEU A 204 18.94 5.18 -2.89
CA LEU A 204 18.82 3.86 -3.48
C LEU A 204 19.43 3.85 -4.89
N GLU A 205 19.84 2.66 -5.33
CA GLU A 205 20.25 2.41 -6.70
C GLU A 205 19.22 2.93 -7.71
N PRO A 206 19.63 3.58 -8.82
CA PRO A 206 18.71 4.25 -9.73
C PRO A 206 17.58 3.37 -10.27
N GLY A 207 17.86 2.09 -10.54
CA GLY A 207 16.84 1.14 -11.02
C GLY A 207 15.76 0.86 -9.97
N VAL A 208 16.15 0.67 -8.71
CA VAL A 208 15.23 0.41 -7.60
C VAL A 208 14.42 1.67 -7.30
N GLN A 209 15.09 2.82 -7.18
CA GLN A 209 14.43 4.09 -6.91
C GLN A 209 13.45 4.47 -8.03
N SER A 210 13.77 4.18 -9.28
CA SER A 210 12.87 4.41 -10.42
C SER A 210 11.57 3.62 -10.30
N CYS A 211 11.66 2.32 -9.98
CA CYS A 211 10.48 1.46 -9.76
C CYS A 211 9.61 1.94 -8.59
N LEU A 212 10.25 2.30 -7.46
CA LEU A 212 9.55 2.87 -6.30
C LEU A 212 8.91 4.21 -6.63
N THR A 213 9.61 5.07 -7.38
CA THR A 213 9.08 6.36 -7.86
C THR A 213 7.87 6.16 -8.75
N HIS A 214 7.93 5.24 -9.70
CA HIS A 214 6.78 4.91 -10.53
C HIS A 214 5.58 4.49 -9.68
N PHE A 215 5.77 3.58 -8.73
CA PHE A 215 4.73 3.12 -7.81
C PHE A 215 4.16 4.25 -6.95
N SER A 216 5.03 5.08 -6.36
CA SER A 216 4.68 6.24 -5.55
C SER A 216 3.86 7.27 -6.34
N LEU A 217 4.21 7.51 -7.61
CA LEU A 217 3.49 8.43 -8.50
C LEU A 217 2.10 7.92 -8.88
N ILE A 218 1.96 6.64 -9.29
CA ILE A 218 0.65 6.09 -9.68
C ILE A 218 -0.31 5.88 -8.50
N THR A 219 0.22 5.79 -7.27
CA THR A 219 -0.57 5.66 -6.04
C THR A 219 -0.74 6.99 -5.31
N HIS A 220 -0.14 8.07 -5.82
CA HIS A 220 -0.20 9.42 -5.24
C HIS A 220 0.26 9.48 -3.78
N GLY A 221 1.22 8.63 -3.42
CA GLY A 221 1.75 8.53 -2.05
C GLY A 221 0.98 7.63 -1.11
N PHE A 222 -0.08 6.95 -1.56
CA PHE A 222 -0.76 5.95 -0.74
C PHE A 222 0.03 4.64 -0.62
N GLY A 223 0.58 4.16 -1.74
CA GLY A 223 1.02 2.76 -1.86
C GLY A 223 2.16 2.37 -0.91
N GLY A 224 3.21 3.19 -0.84
CA GLY A 224 4.36 2.92 0.02
C GLY A 224 3.97 2.79 1.51
N PRO A 225 3.35 3.83 2.10
CA PRO A 225 2.88 3.77 3.48
C PRO A 225 1.86 2.64 3.75
N ALA A 226 0.97 2.34 2.80
CA ALA A 226 0.02 1.24 2.94
C ALA A 226 0.71 -0.14 3.00
N ILE A 227 1.73 -0.37 2.17
CA ILE A 227 2.54 -1.59 2.25
C ILE A 227 3.26 -1.66 3.61
N CYS A 228 3.89 -0.57 4.06
CA CYS A 228 4.56 -0.53 5.36
C CYS A 228 3.60 -0.81 6.53
N ALA A 229 2.38 -0.28 6.48
CA ALA A 229 1.33 -0.55 7.47
C ALA A 229 0.96 -2.05 7.49
N ALA A 230 0.72 -2.65 6.33
CA ALA A 230 0.39 -4.07 6.22
C ALA A 230 1.54 -4.96 6.72
N LEU A 231 2.79 -4.63 6.39
CA LEU A 231 3.98 -5.34 6.88
C LEU A 231 4.11 -5.21 8.40
N THR A 232 3.79 -4.06 8.97
CA THR A 232 3.80 -3.84 10.44
C THR A 232 2.74 -4.70 11.12
N ALA A 233 1.52 -4.72 10.60
CA ALA A 233 0.45 -5.59 11.10
C ALA A 233 0.85 -7.08 11.04
N PHE A 234 1.48 -7.50 9.94
CA PHE A 234 1.98 -8.87 9.80
C PHE A 234 3.14 -9.17 10.76
N GLN A 235 4.07 -8.24 10.96
CA GLN A 235 5.15 -8.39 11.95
C GLN A 235 4.60 -8.54 13.36
N ASN A 236 3.55 -7.80 13.73
CA ASN A 236 2.88 -7.94 15.01
C ASN A 236 2.26 -9.34 15.17
N TYR A 237 1.63 -9.87 14.13
CA TYR A 237 1.15 -11.25 14.12
C TYR A 237 2.29 -12.27 14.33
N LEU A 238 3.43 -12.10 13.66
CA LEU A 238 4.60 -12.98 13.84
C LEU A 238 5.15 -12.90 15.27
N LEU A 239 5.20 -11.71 15.85
CA LEU A 239 5.61 -11.49 17.25
C LEU A 239 4.67 -12.19 18.23
N GLU A 240 3.35 -12.04 18.06
CA GLU A 240 2.36 -12.74 18.91
C GLU A 240 2.44 -14.26 18.73
N SER A 241 2.71 -14.75 17.51
CA SER A 241 2.90 -16.18 17.24
C SER A 241 4.12 -16.75 17.98
N LEU A 242 5.22 -15.99 18.02
CA LEU A 242 6.42 -16.37 18.78
C LEU A 242 6.14 -16.41 20.29
N LYS A 243 5.42 -15.41 20.83
CA LYS A 243 4.98 -15.43 22.23
C LYS A 243 4.09 -16.63 22.54
N GLY A 244 3.22 -17.02 21.61
CA GLY A 244 2.39 -18.22 21.71
C GLY A 244 3.21 -19.50 21.82
N LEU A 245 4.22 -19.67 20.95
CA LEU A 245 5.11 -20.83 21.00
C LEU A 245 5.93 -20.90 22.30
N ASP A 246 6.45 -19.77 22.77
CA ASP A 246 7.24 -19.75 24.01
C ASP A 246 6.40 -20.23 25.22
N LYS A 247 5.10 -19.91 25.26
CA LYS A 247 4.18 -20.48 26.27
C LYS A 247 4.02 -21.99 26.15
N MET A 248 3.98 -22.52 24.93
CA MET A 248 3.81 -23.97 24.69
C MET A 248 5.06 -24.76 25.12
N PHE A 249 6.26 -24.20 24.92
CA PHE A 249 7.50 -24.77 25.44
C PHE A 249 7.49 -24.85 26.98
N LEU A 250 7.04 -23.79 27.65
CA LEU A 250 6.93 -23.76 29.11
C LEU A 250 5.89 -24.76 29.63
N SER A 251 4.75 -24.89 28.95
CA SER A 251 3.71 -25.87 29.31
C SER A 251 4.17 -27.32 29.12
N SER A 252 4.97 -27.62 28.08
CA SER A 252 5.54 -28.95 27.85
C SER A 252 6.57 -29.34 28.90
N ALA A 253 7.40 -28.37 29.35
CA ALA A 253 8.40 -28.60 30.39
C ALA A 253 7.81 -28.76 31.81
N GLY A 254 6.63 -28.18 32.08
CA GLY A 254 5.96 -28.25 33.39
C GLY A 254 5.14 -29.53 33.64
N SER A 255 4.83 -30.32 32.61
CA SER A 255 3.98 -31.52 32.73
C SER A 255 4.76 -32.81 33.06
N GLY A 256 6.04 -32.71 33.44
CA GLY A 256 6.95 -33.86 33.63
C GLY A 256 7.10 -34.38 35.07
N HIS A 257 6.25 -34.01 36.03
CA HIS A 257 6.35 -34.54 37.40
C HIS A 257 5.00 -34.79 38.10
N GLY A 258 4.71 -36.07 38.36
CA GLY A 258 3.54 -36.60 39.06
C GLY A 258 2.54 -37.23 38.09
N ASP A 259 2.41 -38.55 37.92
CA ASP A 259 2.33 -39.58 38.96
C ASP A 259 2.70 -40.95 38.35
N THR A 260 3.84 -41.50 38.78
CA THR A 260 4.15 -42.93 38.56
C THR A 260 4.21 -43.58 39.93
N LYS A 261 3.06 -44.02 40.44
CA LYS A 261 3.01 -45.06 41.47
C LYS A 261 2.03 -46.15 41.08
N VAL A 262 2.62 -47.20 40.51
CA VAL A 262 2.13 -48.58 40.54
C VAL A 262 1.83 -48.97 41.99
N SER A 263 0.65 -49.54 42.24
CA SER A 263 0.52 -50.67 43.15
C SER A 263 -0.75 -51.47 42.86
N GLU A 264 -0.56 -52.64 42.25
CA GLU A 264 -1.47 -53.78 42.33
C GLU A 264 -1.70 -54.20 43.80
N LYS A 265 -2.97 -54.52 44.12
CA LYS A 265 -3.53 -55.36 45.20
C LYS A 265 -4.98 -54.87 45.41
N ASP A 266 -6.05 -55.64 45.43
CA ASP A 266 -6.25 -57.06 45.73
C ASP A 266 -7.60 -57.51 45.11
N ALA A 267 -7.64 -58.75 44.63
CA ALA A 267 -8.88 -59.47 44.38
C ALA A 267 -9.26 -60.29 45.62
N LYS A 268 -10.45 -60.07 46.22
CA LYS A 268 -11.39 -61.08 46.77
C LYS A 268 -12.36 -60.52 47.82
N HIS A 269 -13.62 -60.95 47.67
CA HIS A 269 -14.68 -61.12 48.71
C HIS A 269 -15.16 -59.83 49.38
N ARG A 270 -16.43 -59.60 49.71
CA ARG A 270 -17.68 -60.35 49.99
C ARG A 270 -18.75 -59.22 50.01
N LYS A 271 -20.04 -59.37 49.73
CA LYS A 271 -21.03 -60.36 50.15
C LYS A 271 -22.33 -60.01 49.42
#